data_AF-A0A9Q1C663-F1
#
_entry.id   AF-A0A9Q1C663-F1
#
_cell.length_a   1.000
_cell.length_b   1.000
_cell.length_c   1.000
_cell.angle_alpha   90.00
_cell.angle_beta   90.00
_cell.angle_gamma   90.00
#
_symmetry.space_group_name_H-M   'P 1'
#
loop_
_entity.id
_entity.type
_entity.pdbx_description
1 polymer ?
#
loop_
_entity_poly.entity_id
_entity_poly.type
_entity_poly.pdbx_seq_one_letter_code
_entity_poly.pdbx_strand_id
1 'polypeptide(L)'
;MVIPCVRREFDKSVVNHDSSSIYQAHFSDLDADSEYSFSVAVVRPGLFGEAPLSPPVDIRVSQPQIDKGMVIISWKLPERSFVRCRSGVRLVTIYFHQRGEEKEAKSANVKNPRMTSIEIRNLKIGITYTFITTLFTNGGESNRSVPYTFTLKRETSSSVKGSEDTKHIPERGKA
;
A
#
# COMPACT_ATOMS: atom_id res chain seq x y z
N MET A 1 -44.02 1.24 -2.39
CA MET A 1 -43.69 -0.13 -2.84
C MET A 1 -42.18 -0.18 -2.96
N VAL A 2 -41.49 -0.86 -2.04
CA VAL A 2 -40.02 -0.93 -2.01
C VAL A 2 -39.64 -2.26 -2.65
N ILE A 3 -39.02 -2.22 -3.84
CA ILE A 3 -38.51 -3.41 -4.51
C ILE A 3 -37.24 -3.83 -3.76
N PRO A 4 -37.19 -5.01 -3.11
CA PRO A 4 -35.98 -5.44 -2.43
C PRO A 4 -34.88 -5.72 -3.46
N CYS A 5 -33.68 -5.19 -3.24
CA CYS A 5 -32.49 -5.55 -4.02
C CYS A 5 -32.19 -7.03 -3.77
N VAL A 6 -32.60 -7.89 -4.69
CA VAL A 6 -32.20 -9.30 -4.69
C VAL A 6 -30.79 -9.37 -5.25
N ARG A 7 -29.80 -9.55 -4.36
CA ARG A 7 -28.43 -9.84 -4.79
C ARG A 7 -28.39 -11.25 -5.38
N ARG A 8 -28.38 -11.34 -6.71
CA ARG A 8 -28.15 -12.59 -7.44
C ARG A 8 -26.65 -12.76 -7.64
N GLU A 9 -26.09 -13.80 -7.02
CA GLU A 9 -24.68 -14.17 -7.21
C GLU A 9 -24.58 -15.19 -8.34
N PHE A 10 -23.87 -14.83 -9.40
CA PHE A 10 -23.55 -15.73 -10.51
C PHE A 10 -22.10 -16.21 -10.34
N ASP A 11 -21.94 -17.49 -10.00
CA ASP A 11 -20.61 -18.13 -9.91
C ASP A 11 -20.30 -18.83 -11.23
N LYS A 12 -19.20 -18.42 -11.87
CA LYS A 12 -18.66 -19.08 -13.07
C LYS A 12 -17.19 -19.40 -12.84
N SER A 13 -16.89 -20.68 -12.65
CA SER A 13 -15.51 -21.17 -12.52
C SER A 13 -14.97 -21.62 -13.88
N VAL A 14 -13.74 -21.21 -14.20
CA VAL A 14 -13.01 -21.65 -15.40
C VAL A 14 -11.68 -22.24 -14.94
N VAL A 15 -11.46 -23.52 -15.24
CA VAL A 15 -10.23 -24.25 -14.89
C VAL A 15 -9.50 -24.59 -16.19
N ASN A 16 -8.23 -24.21 -16.30
CA ASN A 16 -7.39 -24.58 -17.44
C ASN A 16 -5.94 -24.82 -17.00
N HIS A 17 -5.27 -25.73 -17.71
CA HIS A 17 -3.90 -26.16 -17.50
C HIS A 17 -2.87 -25.42 -18.37
N ASP A 18 -3.31 -24.55 -19.30
CA ASP A 18 -2.42 -23.89 -20.25
C ASP A 18 -2.26 -22.37 -20.00
N SER A 19 -1.03 -21.88 -20.13
CA SER A 19 -0.58 -20.56 -19.64
C SER A 19 -0.78 -19.40 -20.63
N SER A 20 -1.20 -19.70 -21.87
CA SER A 20 -1.31 -18.73 -22.98
C SER A 20 -2.74 -18.26 -23.28
N SER A 21 -3.74 -18.72 -22.52
CA SER A 21 -5.15 -18.44 -22.81
C SER A 21 -5.63 -17.12 -22.21
N ILE A 22 -6.27 -16.27 -23.04
CA ILE A 22 -7.05 -15.11 -22.57
C ILE A 22 -8.42 -15.64 -22.11
N TYR A 23 -8.83 -15.30 -20.88
CA TYR A 23 -10.13 -15.68 -20.33
C TYR A 23 -11.16 -14.56 -20.56
N GLN A 24 -12.31 -14.91 -21.13
CA GLN A 24 -13.46 -14.02 -21.24
C GLN A 24 -14.68 -14.68 -20.60
N ALA A 25 -15.44 -13.90 -19.84
CA ALA A 25 -16.71 -14.31 -19.27
C ALA A 25 -17.84 -13.43 -19.81
N HIS A 26 -18.83 -14.06 -20.43
CA HIS A 26 -20.07 -13.43 -20.85
C HIS A 26 -21.17 -13.73 -19.82
N PHE A 27 -21.90 -12.70 -19.40
CA PHE A 27 -23.03 -12.79 -18.48
C PHE A 27 -24.30 -12.42 -19.26
N SER A 28 -25.29 -13.32 -19.30
CA SER A 28 -26.61 -13.10 -19.90
C SER A 28 -27.69 -13.06 -18.82
N ASP A 29 -28.92 -12.69 -19.20
CA ASP A 29 -30.09 -12.72 -18.32
C ASP A 29 -30.00 -11.78 -17.11
N LEU A 30 -29.29 -10.65 -17.31
CA LEU A 30 -29.27 -9.55 -16.36
C LEU A 30 -30.57 -8.75 -16.47
N ASP A 31 -31.11 -8.35 -15.31
CA ASP A 31 -32.27 -7.49 -15.20
C ASP A 31 -31.89 -6.08 -15.70
N ALA A 32 -32.76 -5.49 -16.55
CA ALA A 32 -32.57 -4.13 -17.04
C ALA A 32 -32.56 -3.13 -15.87
N ASP A 33 -31.80 -2.05 -16.03
CA ASP A 33 -31.69 -0.93 -15.07
C ASP A 33 -31.25 -1.34 -13.65
N SER A 34 -30.53 -2.45 -13.53
CA SER A 34 -30.00 -2.96 -12.25
C SER A 34 -28.49 -2.72 -12.12
N GLU A 35 -28.05 -2.39 -10.91
CA GLU A 35 -26.63 -2.22 -10.60
C GLU A 35 -25.97 -3.57 -10.28
N TYR A 36 -24.87 -3.88 -10.96
CA TYR A 36 -24.11 -5.11 -10.79
C TYR A 36 -22.69 -4.82 -10.33
N SER A 37 -22.17 -5.69 -9.45
CA SER A 37 -20.77 -5.72 -9.05
C SER A 37 -20.16 -7.06 -9.46
N PHE A 38 -19.06 -7.01 -10.20
CA PHE A 38 -18.34 -8.20 -10.65
C PHE A 38 -17.01 -8.31 -9.89
N SER A 39 -16.62 -9.53 -9.52
CA SER A 39 -15.31 -9.84 -8.93
C SER A 39 -14.70 -11.05 -9.60
N VAL A 40 -13.41 -10.98 -9.92
CA VAL A 40 -12.66 -12.10 -10.53
C VAL A 40 -11.60 -12.57 -9.55
N ALA A 41 -11.57 -13.87 -9.28
CA ALA A 41 -10.54 -14.51 -8.48
C ALA A 41 -9.84 -15.61 -9.28
N VAL A 42 -8.51 -15.67 -9.20
CA VAL A 42 -7.72 -16.76 -9.79
C VAL A 42 -7.44 -17.79 -8.70
N VAL A 43 -7.91 -19.02 -8.89
CA VAL A 43 -7.66 -20.14 -7.99
C VAL A 43 -6.90 -21.22 -8.77
N ARG A 44 -5.74 -21.68 -8.27
CA ARG A 44 -5.01 -22.83 -8.85
C ARG A 44 -4.76 -23.93 -7.82
N PRO A 45 -4.73 -25.21 -8.26
CA PRO A 45 -4.64 -26.36 -7.35
C PRO A 45 -3.33 -26.39 -6.56
N GLY A 46 -3.41 -26.75 -5.28
CA GLY A 46 -2.30 -26.88 -4.34
C GLY A 46 -2.78 -26.76 -2.88
N LEU A 47 -2.17 -27.50 -1.95
CA LEU A 47 -2.48 -27.33 -0.52
C LEU A 47 -1.99 -25.93 -0.12
N PHE A 48 -2.91 -25.05 0.32
CA PHE A 48 -2.63 -23.66 0.74
C PHE A 48 -2.43 -22.59 -0.35
N GLY A 49 -2.76 -22.83 -1.63
CA GLY A 49 -2.76 -21.78 -2.66
C GLY A 49 -1.36 -21.32 -3.07
N GLU A 50 -0.58 -22.23 -3.65
CA GLU A 50 0.84 -22.09 -4.01
C GLU A 50 1.10 -21.21 -5.26
N ALA A 51 0.42 -20.06 -5.36
CA ALA A 51 0.66 -19.07 -6.40
C ALA A 51 1.11 -17.73 -5.80
N PRO A 52 1.80 -16.88 -6.58
CA PRO A 52 2.04 -15.51 -6.20
C PRO A 52 0.72 -14.79 -5.92
N LEU A 53 0.59 -14.17 -4.75
CA LEU A 53 -0.59 -13.37 -4.42
C LEU A 53 -0.62 -12.07 -5.22
N SER A 54 -1.73 -11.34 -5.15
CA SER A 54 -1.74 -9.94 -5.56
C SER A 54 -0.85 -9.09 -4.65
N PRO A 55 -0.20 -8.03 -5.16
CA PRO A 55 0.61 -7.12 -4.34
C PRO A 55 -0.21 -6.43 -3.24
N PRO A 56 0.43 -5.92 -2.18
CA PRO A 56 -0.25 -5.04 -1.23
C PRO A 56 -0.88 -3.82 -1.91
N VAL A 57 -2.00 -3.34 -1.35
CA VAL A 57 -2.77 -2.19 -1.85
C VAL A 57 -2.71 -1.02 -0.86
N ASP A 58 -3.13 0.18 -1.29
CA ASP A 58 -3.21 1.40 -0.45
C ASP A 58 -1.87 1.70 0.26
N ILE A 59 -0.78 1.73 -0.50
CA ILE A 59 0.53 2.13 0.02
C ILE A 59 0.49 3.59 0.40
N ARG A 60 0.95 3.89 1.61
CA ARG A 60 1.08 5.24 2.13
C ARG A 60 2.46 5.43 2.71
N VAL A 61 2.98 6.63 2.57
CA VAL A 61 4.27 7.02 3.14
C VAL A 61 4.05 8.30 3.95
N SER A 62 4.48 8.27 5.21
CA SER A 62 4.50 9.43 6.08
C SER A 62 5.93 9.70 6.58
N GLN A 63 6.24 10.97 6.83
CA GLN A 63 7.51 11.37 7.41
C GLN A 63 7.24 11.86 8.85
N PRO A 64 7.37 10.98 9.86
CA PRO A 64 7.04 11.33 11.24
C PRO A 64 8.05 12.30 11.86
N GLN A 65 9.30 12.28 11.38
CA GLN A 65 10.36 13.18 11.83
C GLN A 65 10.92 13.93 10.62
N ILE A 66 10.60 15.22 10.57
CA ILE A 66 11.19 16.12 9.58
C ILE A 66 12.71 16.15 9.81
N ASP A 67 13.49 16.26 8.73
CA ASP A 67 14.97 16.33 8.75
C ASP A 67 15.76 15.14 9.28
N LYS A 68 15.13 14.00 9.59
CA LYS A 68 15.87 12.79 10.02
C LYS A 68 16.03 11.72 8.95
N GLY A 69 15.67 12.02 7.71
CA GLY A 69 15.81 11.04 6.62
C GLY A 69 15.02 9.76 6.87
N MET A 70 13.87 9.86 7.54
CA MET A 70 13.10 8.73 8.04
C MET A 70 11.65 8.78 7.56
N VAL A 71 11.12 7.67 7.08
CA VAL A 71 9.73 7.53 6.68
C VAL A 71 9.11 6.27 7.29
N ILE A 72 7.80 6.31 7.51
CA ILE A 72 6.99 5.13 7.79
C ILE A 72 6.19 4.83 6.53
N ILE A 73 6.33 3.60 6.05
CA ILE A 73 5.57 3.07 4.92
C ILE A 73 4.50 2.16 5.52
N SER A 74 3.26 2.32 5.09
CA SER A 74 2.16 1.43 5.45
C SER A 74 1.41 0.94 4.24
N TRP A 75 0.75 -0.21 4.37
CA TRP A 75 0.01 -0.86 3.29
C TRP A 75 -1.17 -1.64 3.85
N LYS A 76 -2.12 -1.97 2.99
CA LYS A 76 -3.18 -2.95 3.25
C LYS A 76 -2.90 -4.23 2.47
N LEU A 77 -3.17 -5.37 3.09
CA LEU A 77 -3.23 -6.62 2.35
C LEU A 77 -4.47 -6.61 1.44
N PRO A 78 -4.41 -7.23 0.25
CA PRO A 78 -5.49 -7.19 -0.75
C PRO A 78 -6.87 -7.55 -0.21
N GLU A 79 -6.95 -8.42 0.79
CA GLU A 79 -8.21 -8.83 1.39
C GLU A 79 -8.00 -9.28 2.85
N ARG A 80 -8.84 -8.77 3.76
CA ARG A 80 -8.76 -9.05 5.21
C ARG A 80 -9.09 -10.51 5.57
N SER A 81 -9.83 -11.20 4.70
CA SER A 81 -10.21 -12.63 4.79
C SER A 81 -9.01 -13.57 4.67
N PHE A 82 -7.95 -13.19 3.96
CA PHE A 82 -6.76 -14.02 3.76
C PHE A 82 -5.87 -14.17 5.01
N VAL A 83 -5.95 -13.23 5.96
CA VAL A 83 -5.14 -13.25 7.19
C VAL A 83 -5.65 -14.29 8.20
N ARG A 84 -6.81 -14.90 7.96
CA ARG A 84 -7.29 -16.07 8.71
C ARG A 84 -6.63 -17.34 8.18
N CYS A 85 -5.36 -17.52 8.56
CA CYS A 85 -4.61 -18.78 8.58
C CYS A 85 -4.34 -19.53 7.26
N ARG A 86 -4.62 -18.99 6.06
CA ARG A 86 -4.35 -19.71 4.78
C ARG A 86 -3.72 -18.90 3.65
N SER A 87 -3.34 -17.64 3.84
CA SER A 87 -2.72 -16.84 2.76
C SER A 87 -1.34 -17.34 2.31
N GLY A 88 -0.63 -18.09 3.15
CA GLY A 88 0.74 -18.53 2.86
C GLY A 88 1.77 -17.39 2.80
N VAL A 89 1.41 -16.16 3.17
CA VAL A 89 2.34 -15.01 3.18
C VAL A 89 3.38 -15.19 4.27
N ARG A 90 4.65 -15.12 3.88
CA ARG A 90 5.81 -15.26 4.78
C ARG A 90 6.61 -13.97 4.91
N LEU A 91 6.53 -13.12 3.90
CA LEU A 91 7.33 -11.91 3.80
C LEU A 91 6.60 -10.86 2.97
N VAL A 92 6.72 -9.60 3.38
CA VAL A 92 6.45 -8.44 2.51
C VAL A 92 7.79 -7.80 2.20
N THR A 93 8.06 -7.55 0.93
CA THR A 93 9.28 -6.84 0.50
C THR A 93 8.90 -5.44 0.05
N ILE A 94 9.65 -4.45 0.51
CA ILE A 94 9.51 -3.05 0.09
C ILE A 94 10.75 -2.69 -0.70
N TYR A 95 10.59 -2.45 -2.00
CA TYR A 95 11.62 -1.91 -2.88
C TYR A 95 11.54 -0.40 -2.92
N PHE A 96 12.68 0.27 -2.89
CA PHE A 96 12.76 1.71 -2.99
C PHE A 96 14.03 2.18 -3.66
N HIS A 97 13.89 3.23 -4.47
CA HIS A 97 15.00 3.85 -5.17
C HIS A 97 14.78 5.37 -5.29
N GLN A 98 15.87 6.11 -5.52
CA GLN A 98 15.74 7.53 -5.82
C GLN A 98 15.18 7.69 -7.23
N ARG A 99 14.29 8.67 -7.42
CA ARG A 99 13.76 8.98 -8.74
C ARG A 99 14.91 9.45 -9.64
N GLY A 100 15.09 8.79 -10.79
CA GLY A 100 16.18 9.08 -11.73
C GLY A 100 17.47 8.30 -11.49
N GLU A 101 17.56 7.45 -10.46
CA GLU A 101 18.62 6.44 -10.38
C GLU A 101 18.23 5.18 -11.18
N GLU A 102 19.13 4.74 -12.06
CA GLU A 102 19.04 3.44 -12.77
C GLU A 102 19.61 2.27 -11.95
N LYS A 103 20.18 2.56 -10.77
CA LYS A 103 20.76 1.54 -9.89
C LYS A 103 19.67 0.60 -9.33
N GLU A 104 20.11 -0.60 -8.93
CA GLU A 104 19.25 -1.57 -8.26
C GLU A 104 18.52 -0.95 -7.06
N ALA A 105 17.21 -1.21 -6.98
CA ALA A 105 16.39 -0.74 -5.88
C ALA A 105 16.85 -1.36 -4.56
N LYS A 106 17.01 -0.53 -3.53
CA LYS A 106 17.19 -1.01 -2.16
C LYS A 106 15.92 -1.74 -1.73
N SER A 107 16.06 -2.69 -0.81
CA SER A 107 14.91 -3.44 -0.29
C SER A 107 14.89 -3.52 1.23
N ALA A 108 13.68 -3.62 1.79
CA ALA A 108 13.43 -3.90 3.19
C ALA A 108 12.42 -5.03 3.33
N ASN A 109 12.69 -5.97 4.24
CA ASN A 109 11.93 -7.21 4.39
C ASN A 109 11.16 -7.24 5.70
N VAL A 110 9.85 -7.48 5.61
CA VAL A 110 8.91 -7.60 6.75
C VAL A 110 8.46 -9.04 6.88
N LYS A 111 9.10 -9.79 7.79
CA LYS A 111 8.84 -11.22 8.01
C LYS A 111 7.54 -11.51 8.77
N ASN A 112 6.98 -10.52 9.47
CA ASN A 112 5.69 -10.67 10.14
C ASN A 112 4.57 -10.20 9.19
N PRO A 113 3.80 -11.10 8.56
CA PRO A 113 2.78 -10.73 7.58
C PRO A 113 1.59 -9.98 8.18
N ARG A 114 1.44 -9.97 9.52
CA ARG A 114 0.42 -9.16 10.21
C ARG A 114 0.83 -7.70 10.35
N MET A 115 2.12 -7.41 10.20
CA MET A 115 2.62 -6.04 10.25
C MET A 115 2.28 -5.35 8.93
N THR A 116 1.64 -4.18 9.04
CA THR A 116 1.15 -3.39 7.90
C THR A 116 1.90 -2.08 7.75
N SER A 117 3.05 -1.95 8.43
CA SER A 117 3.93 -0.81 8.32
C SER A 117 5.39 -1.14 8.66
N ILE A 118 6.33 -0.43 8.05
CA ILE A 118 7.75 -0.47 8.41
C ILE A 118 8.34 0.94 8.38
N GLU A 119 9.35 1.15 9.20
CA GLU A 119 10.14 2.37 9.20
C GLU A 119 11.39 2.20 8.33
N ILE A 120 11.65 3.14 7.43
CA ILE A 120 12.87 3.20 6.61
C ILE A 120 13.66 4.44 7.02
N ARG A 121 14.93 4.21 7.39
CA ARG A 121 15.86 5.25 7.86
C ARG A 121 16.96 5.55 6.82
N ASN A 122 17.75 6.58 7.12
CA ASN A 122 18.95 6.94 6.36
C ASN A 122 18.65 7.30 4.88
N LEU A 123 17.47 7.86 4.63
CA LEU A 123 17.09 8.43 3.34
C LEU A 123 17.59 9.87 3.23
N LYS A 124 17.95 10.29 2.02
CA LYS A 124 18.43 11.64 1.76
C LYS A 124 17.25 12.63 1.77
N ILE A 125 17.37 13.70 2.54
CA ILE A 125 16.37 14.77 2.62
C ILE A 125 16.36 15.55 1.30
N GLY A 126 15.19 16.03 0.87
CA GLY A 126 15.01 16.75 -0.39
C GLY A 126 14.92 15.84 -1.62
N ILE A 127 15.08 14.53 -1.46
CA ILE A 127 15.00 13.56 -2.55
C ILE A 127 13.62 12.95 -2.65
N THR A 128 13.18 12.75 -3.89
CA THR A 128 11.97 11.98 -4.21
C THR A 128 12.33 10.51 -4.38
N TYR A 129 11.67 9.66 -3.61
CA TYR A 129 11.79 8.22 -3.66
C TYR A 129 10.55 7.60 -4.26
N THR A 130 10.74 6.51 -5.00
CA THR A 130 9.66 5.61 -5.43
C THR A 130 9.68 4.38 -4.54
N PHE A 131 8.52 3.99 -4.02
CA PHE A 131 8.31 2.82 -3.18
C PHE A 131 7.38 1.83 -3.88
N ILE A 132 7.76 0.56 -3.86
CA ILE A 132 7.02 -0.56 -4.45
C ILE A 132 7.01 -1.69 -3.42
N THR A 133 5.93 -2.43 -3.34
CA THR A 133 5.78 -3.56 -2.41
C THR A 133 5.35 -4.83 -3.11
N THR A 134 5.77 -5.96 -2.56
CA THR A 134 5.42 -7.31 -3.00
C THR A 134 5.15 -8.20 -1.79
N LEU A 135 4.43 -9.30 -2.01
CA LEU A 135 4.22 -10.38 -1.07
C LEU A 135 5.01 -11.60 -1.51
N PHE A 136 5.55 -12.35 -0.56
CA PHE A 136 6.20 -13.62 -0.82
C PHE A 136 5.44 -14.75 -0.13
N THR A 137 5.13 -15.79 -0.91
CA THR A 137 4.55 -17.06 -0.43
C THR A 137 5.47 -18.22 -0.80
N ASN A 138 5.11 -19.46 -0.45
CA ASN A 138 5.83 -20.63 -0.98
C ASN A 138 5.74 -20.74 -2.51
N GLY A 139 4.73 -20.12 -3.14
CA GLY A 139 4.58 -20.04 -4.60
C GLY A 139 5.43 -18.96 -5.27
N GLY A 140 6.24 -18.24 -4.50
CA GLY A 140 7.13 -17.17 -4.98
C GLY A 140 6.66 -15.77 -4.65
N GLU A 141 7.28 -14.79 -5.30
CA GLU A 141 7.02 -13.37 -5.12
C GLU A 141 5.85 -12.89 -6.02
N SER A 142 4.97 -12.07 -5.45
CA SER A 142 3.87 -11.42 -6.17
C SER A 142 4.34 -10.48 -7.26
N ASN A 143 3.39 -10.07 -8.11
CA ASN A 143 3.56 -8.86 -8.89
C ASN A 143 3.85 -7.65 -7.99
N ARG A 144 4.39 -6.58 -8.59
CA ARG A 144 4.65 -5.30 -7.93
C ARG A 144 3.36 -4.51 -7.75
N SER A 145 3.22 -3.85 -6.60
CA SER A 145 2.17 -2.87 -6.38
C SER A 145 2.32 -1.65 -7.28
N VAL A 146 1.26 -0.83 -7.33
CA VAL A 146 1.34 0.51 -7.95
C VAL A 146 2.41 1.33 -7.22
N PRO A 147 3.40 1.91 -7.93
CA PRO A 147 4.46 2.68 -7.30
C PRO A 147 3.93 3.91 -6.56
N TYR A 148 4.43 4.14 -5.35
CA TYR A 148 4.14 5.35 -4.57
C TYR A 148 5.37 6.27 -4.52
N THR A 149 5.21 7.54 -4.89
CA THR A 149 6.31 8.51 -4.84
C THR A 149 6.17 9.45 -3.64
N PHE A 150 7.28 9.67 -2.93
CA PHE A 150 7.31 10.58 -1.79
C PHE A 150 8.60 11.41 -1.77
N THR A 151 8.47 12.71 -1.56
CA THR A 151 9.60 13.64 -1.40
C THR A 151 9.84 13.90 0.09
N LEU A 152 11.04 13.56 0.57
CA LEU A 152 11.40 13.85 1.95
C LEU A 152 11.59 15.35 2.14
N LYS A 153 10.83 15.93 3.07
CA LYS A 153 10.85 17.37 3.36
C LYS A 153 11.88 17.71 4.42
N ARG A 154 12.38 18.93 4.31
CA ARG A 154 13.11 19.65 5.36
C ARG A 154 12.15 20.57 6.10
N GLU A 155 12.44 20.85 7.37
CA GLU A 155 11.75 21.88 8.12
C GLU A 155 12.06 23.20 7.44
N THR A 156 11.06 23.76 6.78
CA THR A 156 11.17 25.11 6.25
C THR A 156 10.84 26.03 7.40
N SER A 157 11.82 26.83 7.83
CA SER A 157 11.66 27.87 8.84
C SER A 157 10.80 29.02 8.31
N SER A 158 9.53 28.75 7.98
CA SER A 158 8.55 29.73 7.56
C SER A 158 7.28 29.60 8.38
N SER A 159 7.40 29.91 9.66
CA SER A 159 6.33 30.49 10.47
C SER A 159 6.93 31.53 11.41
N VAL A 160 7.50 32.59 10.84
CA VAL A 160 7.50 33.88 11.50
C VAL A 160 6.22 34.56 11.07
N LYS A 161 5.12 34.34 11.82
CA LYS A 161 4.08 35.37 11.91
C LYS A 161 4.50 36.27 13.07
N GLY A 162 5.06 37.41 12.72
CA GLY A 162 5.20 38.52 13.65
C GLY A 162 3.82 39.00 14.08
N SER A 163 3.69 39.20 15.38
CA SER A 163 2.84 40.23 15.98
C SER A 163 3.58 40.65 17.25
N GLU A 164 4.27 41.78 17.15
CA GLU A 164 4.52 42.62 18.32
C GLU A 164 3.18 42.83 19.05
N ASP A 165 3.18 42.71 20.38
CA ASP A 165 3.34 43.87 21.25
C ASP A 165 2.85 43.47 22.65
N THR A 166 3.74 43.37 23.63
CA THR A 166 3.58 44.05 24.93
C THR A 166 4.89 43.97 25.69
N LYS A 167 5.53 45.13 25.72
CA LYS A 167 6.70 45.58 26.47
C LYS A 167 6.61 45.25 27.97
N HIS A 168 7.59 44.51 28.52
CA HIS A 168 7.89 44.55 29.97
C HIS A 168 9.29 44.00 30.28
N ILE A 169 10.21 44.84 30.81
CA ILE A 169 10.96 44.77 32.10
C ILE A 169 12.38 45.39 31.84
N PRO A 170 13.12 46.10 32.75
CA PRO A 170 13.22 45.87 34.21
C PRO A 170 13.29 47.07 35.19
N GLU A 171 13.03 46.68 36.45
CA GLU A 171 13.56 47.07 37.79
C GLU A 171 14.25 48.41 38.15
N ARG A 172 13.81 48.89 39.32
CA ARG A 172 14.51 49.45 40.52
C ARG A 172 15.46 50.65 40.40
N GLY A 173 15.17 51.67 41.22
CA GLY A 173 16.17 52.62 41.75
C GLY A 173 15.57 53.65 42.71
N LYS A 174 16.13 53.72 43.92
CA LYS A 174 15.80 54.59 45.08
C LYS A 174 15.70 56.10 44.79
N ALA A 175 14.84 56.79 45.56
CA ALA A 175 15.21 57.91 46.44
C ALA A 175 14.18 57.99 47.59
#